data_AF-A0A0F2P1Z5-F1
#
_entry.id   AF-A0A0F2P1Z5-F1
#
_cell.length_a   1.000
_cell.length_b   1.000
_cell.length_c   1.000
_cell.angle_alpha   90.00
_cell.angle_beta   90.00
_cell.angle_gamma   90.00
#
_symmetry.space_group_name_H-M   'P 1'
#
loop_
_entity.id
_entity.type
_entity.pdbx_description
1 polymer ?
#
loop_
_entity_poly.entity_id
_entity_poly.type
_entity_poly.pdbx_seq_one_letter_code
_entity_poly.pdbx_strand_id
1 'polypeptide(L)'
;MSISTLPELPGDRNYAGRSHAEYRRALAHSRNVRLLKAMLPLSALLVVAAFVAVSWIDSLSMEGVGIESVAFKDGKLVMQNPVMSGQSSDARPYSMRALRAIQDLSATDVIVLEEIVADLPISNGDTAVLNAASGIYNRTAETLVFDQAFTVTSENGISAELQSADIDLANGGLTTSQPVSISSGEASVVAQSMEMQDKGRVIIFHDKVRMTIKPSALKSKDGATN
;
A
#
# COMPACT_ATOMS: atom_id res chain seq x y z
N MET A 1 -1.63 107.41 77.10
CA MET A 1 -0.22 106.98 76.95
C MET A 1 -0.22 105.84 75.93
N SER A 2 0.81 105.83 75.10
CA SER A 2 0.96 105.24 73.77
C SER A 2 0.65 103.75 73.53
N ILE A 3 0.68 103.44 72.22
CA ILE A 3 1.01 102.18 71.50
C ILE A 3 -0.23 101.45 70.94
N SER A 4 -0.68 101.76 69.71
CA SER A 4 -0.24 101.19 68.42
C SER A 4 -0.60 99.71 68.26
N THR A 5 -1.82 99.41 67.79
CA THR A 5 -2.20 99.05 66.40
C THR A 5 -1.95 97.59 66.01
N LEU A 6 -3.08 96.87 65.91
CA LEU A 6 -3.27 95.51 65.43
C LEU A 6 -2.97 95.36 63.93
N PRO A 7 -2.55 94.16 63.49
CA PRO A 7 -2.89 93.63 62.19
C PRO A 7 -4.16 92.76 62.25
N GLU A 8 -4.92 92.84 61.16
CA GLU A 8 -6.28 92.37 60.94
C GLU A 8 -6.49 90.86 61.08
N LEU A 9 -7.69 90.52 61.56
CA LEU A 9 -8.26 89.17 61.54
C LEU A 9 -8.55 88.75 60.09
N PRO A 10 -8.00 87.63 59.59
CA PRO A 10 -8.50 87.04 58.35
C PRO A 10 -9.89 86.47 58.59
N GLY A 11 -10.86 87.04 57.87
CA GLY A 11 -12.28 86.74 57.94
C GLY A 11 -12.65 85.32 57.48
N ASP A 12 -13.78 84.91 58.02
CA ASP A 12 -14.73 83.92 57.51
C ASP A 12 -14.22 82.54 57.11
N ARG A 13 -14.33 81.68 58.12
CA ARG A 13 -14.55 80.24 58.06
C ARG A 13 -15.75 79.90 57.17
N ASN A 14 -15.51 79.76 55.88
CA ASN A 14 -16.39 78.97 55.02
C ASN A 14 -16.13 77.48 55.26
N TYR A 15 -16.75 76.92 56.31
CA TYR A 15 -16.96 75.47 56.41
C TYR A 15 -18.00 75.04 55.37
N ALA A 16 -17.60 75.05 54.10
CA ALA A 16 -18.36 74.41 53.03
C ALA A 16 -18.27 72.89 53.26
N GLY A 17 -19.43 72.29 53.54
CA GLY A 17 -19.57 70.87 53.82
C GLY A 17 -18.88 70.00 52.77
N ARG A 18 -18.17 68.98 53.26
CA ARG A 18 -17.64 67.86 52.48
C ARG A 18 -18.70 67.41 51.46
N SER A 19 -18.42 67.71 50.20
CA SER A 19 -19.31 67.45 49.08
C SER A 19 -19.56 65.93 48.99
N HIS A 20 -20.84 65.55 48.95
CA HIS A 20 -21.29 64.17 48.74
C HIS A 20 -20.85 63.56 47.39
N ALA A 21 -20.15 64.32 46.55
CA ALA A 21 -19.61 63.90 45.26
C ALA A 21 -18.26 63.17 45.41
N GLU A 22 -17.41 63.55 46.36
CA GLU A 22 -16.09 62.92 46.58
C GLU A 22 -16.23 61.52 47.20
N TYR A 23 -17.18 61.34 48.12
CA TYR A 23 -17.48 60.03 48.73
C TYR A 23 -18.05 59.01 47.74
N ARG A 24 -18.78 59.44 46.70
CA ARG A 24 -19.32 58.54 45.65
C ARG A 24 -18.24 58.02 44.70
N ARG A 25 -17.21 58.82 44.40
CA ARG A 25 -16.07 58.37 43.58
C ARG A 25 -15.20 57.33 44.30
N ALA A 26 -15.04 57.44 45.61
CA ALA A 26 -14.31 56.45 46.42
C ALA A 26 -15.02 55.09 46.51
N LEU A 27 -16.36 55.07 46.60
CA LEU A 27 -17.14 53.83 46.67
C LEU A 27 -17.25 53.10 45.32
N ALA A 28 -17.26 53.83 44.20
CA ALA A 28 -17.32 53.23 42.86
C ALA A 28 -16.04 52.46 42.51
N HIS A 29 -14.88 52.93 42.96
CA HIS A 29 -13.61 52.24 42.74
C HIS A 29 -13.50 50.95 43.58
N SER A 30 -14.00 50.97 44.82
CA SER A 30 -14.02 49.79 45.71
C SER A 30 -14.90 48.65 45.18
N ARG A 31 -16.04 48.98 44.55
CA ARG A 31 -16.95 47.98 43.96
C ARG A 31 -16.36 47.29 42.73
N ASN A 32 -15.68 48.05 41.87
CA ASN A 32 -15.07 47.48 40.66
C ASN A 32 -13.91 46.53 41.00
N VAL A 33 -13.07 46.90 41.98
CA VAL A 33 -11.98 46.01 42.43
C VAL A 33 -12.52 44.73 43.07
N ARG A 34 -13.62 44.81 43.83
CA ARG A 34 -14.26 43.62 44.42
C ARG A 34 -14.90 42.70 43.37
N LEU A 35 -15.42 43.27 42.28
CA LEU A 35 -15.94 42.52 41.12
C LEU A 35 -14.81 41.82 40.35
N LEU A 36 -13.70 42.51 40.05
CA LEU A 36 -12.54 41.90 39.39
C LEU A 36 -11.92 40.78 40.24
N LYS A 37 -11.89 40.94 41.56
CA LYS A 37 -11.35 39.93 42.49
C LYS A 37 -12.19 38.63 42.52
N ALA A 38 -13.45 38.68 42.11
CA ALA A 38 -14.34 37.52 41.99
C ALA A 38 -14.43 36.99 40.54
N MET A 39 -14.42 37.87 39.54
CA MET A 39 -14.45 37.51 38.12
C MET A 39 -13.19 36.77 37.68
N LEU A 40 -12.02 37.15 38.19
CA LEU A 40 -10.74 36.56 37.80
C LEU A 40 -10.60 35.06 38.16
N PRO A 41 -10.91 34.61 39.40
CA PRO A 41 -10.94 33.17 39.68
C PRO A 41 -12.09 32.46 38.94
N LEU A 42 -13.22 33.13 38.71
CA LEU A 42 -14.36 32.55 37.97
C LEU A 42 -14.00 32.28 36.50
N SER A 43 -13.31 33.21 35.83
CA SER A 43 -12.88 33.04 34.45
C SER A 43 -11.81 31.95 34.32
N ALA A 44 -10.88 31.86 35.26
CA ALA A 44 -9.90 30.78 35.31
C ALA A 44 -10.59 29.40 35.43
N LEU A 45 -11.59 29.29 36.32
CA LEU A 45 -12.39 28.07 36.46
C LEU A 45 -13.14 27.72 35.17
N LEU A 46 -13.68 28.72 34.48
CA LEU A 46 -14.41 28.54 33.22
C LEU A 46 -13.48 28.02 32.11
N VAL A 47 -12.27 28.57 32.00
CA VAL A 47 -11.25 28.10 31.03
C VAL A 47 -10.84 26.65 31.32
N VAL A 48 -10.60 26.30 32.59
CA VAL A 48 -10.28 24.92 32.97
C VAL A 48 -11.44 23.98 32.67
N ALA A 49 -12.67 24.36 32.99
CA ALA A 49 -13.86 23.57 32.68
C ALA A 49 -14.07 23.37 31.17
N ALA A 50 -13.83 24.41 30.36
CA ALA A 50 -13.89 24.32 28.90
C ALA A 50 -12.82 23.37 28.35
N PHE A 51 -11.58 23.43 28.86
CA PHE A 51 -10.50 22.54 28.45
C PHE A 51 -10.83 21.07 28.77
N VAL A 52 -11.34 20.78 29.97
CA VAL A 52 -11.77 19.44 30.37
C VAL A 52 -12.95 18.96 29.51
N ALA A 53 -13.93 19.82 29.23
CA ALA A 53 -15.09 19.48 28.41
C ALA A 53 -14.67 19.12 26.97
N VAL A 54 -13.80 19.92 26.34
CA VAL A 54 -13.27 19.64 25.00
C VAL A 54 -12.47 18.34 25.00
N SER A 55 -11.58 18.14 25.98
CA SER A 55 -10.77 16.92 26.09
C SER A 55 -11.63 15.66 26.31
N TRP A 56 -12.74 15.77 27.04
CA TRP A 56 -13.62 14.62 27.28
C TRP A 56 -14.47 14.30 26.05
N ILE A 57 -14.96 15.31 25.34
CA ILE A 57 -15.67 15.13 24.05
C ILE A 57 -14.74 14.49 23.02
N ASP A 58 -13.48 14.94 22.92
CA ASP A 58 -12.47 14.39 22.01
C ASP A 58 -12.12 12.92 22.34
N SER A 59 -12.09 12.57 23.64
CA SER A 59 -11.87 11.18 24.07
C SER A 59 -13.07 10.24 23.84
N LEU A 60 -14.27 10.79 23.60
CA LEU A 60 -15.48 10.04 23.29
C LEU A 60 -15.71 9.91 21.77
N SER A 61 -15.03 10.72 20.95
CA SER A 61 -14.94 10.51 19.50
C SER A 61 -13.98 9.38 19.18
N MET A 62 -14.50 8.16 19.25
CA MET A 62 -13.97 7.02 18.50
C MET A 62 -14.01 7.39 17.00
N GLU A 63 -12.84 7.35 16.36
CA GLU A 63 -12.63 7.45 14.90
C GLU A 63 -12.91 8.81 14.22
N GLY A 64 -11.82 9.41 13.70
CA GLY A 64 -11.83 9.96 12.34
C GLY A 64 -12.26 11.42 12.17
N VAL A 65 -11.50 12.38 12.70
CA VAL A 65 -11.50 13.75 12.14
C VAL A 65 -10.10 14.07 11.64
N GLY A 66 -9.85 13.64 10.41
CA GLY A 66 -8.67 14.01 9.65
C GLY A 66 -8.74 15.48 9.22
N ILE A 67 -7.95 16.33 9.88
CA ILE A 67 -7.49 17.59 9.30
C ILE A 67 -6.00 17.41 9.02
N GLU A 68 -5.71 16.91 7.83
CA GLU A 68 -4.53 17.27 7.04
C GLU A 68 -4.75 16.63 5.66
N SER A 69 -5.03 17.50 4.70
CA SER A 69 -4.86 17.30 3.25
C SER A 69 -4.82 15.85 2.76
N VAL A 70 -5.92 15.44 2.13
CA VAL A 70 -5.96 14.44 1.07
C VAL A 70 -4.76 14.65 0.13
N ALA A 71 -3.72 13.85 0.37
CA ALA A 71 -2.55 13.70 -0.47
C ALA A 71 -2.13 12.21 -0.47
N PHE A 72 -3.11 11.30 -0.48
CA PHE A 72 -2.83 9.93 -0.94
C PHE A 72 -2.84 9.97 -2.47
N LYS A 73 -1.68 10.36 -2.99
CA LYS A 73 -1.35 10.37 -4.41
C LYS A 73 -1.31 8.91 -4.89
N ASP A 74 -2.46 8.44 -5.38
CA ASP A 74 -2.64 7.22 -6.19
C ASP A 74 -1.78 6.02 -5.78
N GLY A 75 -1.72 5.71 -4.49
CA GLY A 75 -0.71 4.88 -3.81
C GLY A 75 -0.30 3.60 -4.53
N LYS A 76 0.48 3.73 -5.60
CA LYS A 76 0.98 2.65 -6.46
C LYS A 76 2.48 2.81 -6.55
N LEU A 77 3.19 1.76 -6.14
CA LEU A 77 4.62 1.65 -6.30
C LEU A 77 4.91 1.09 -7.69
N VAL A 78 5.65 1.85 -8.50
CA VAL A 78 6.12 1.40 -9.83
C VAL A 78 7.62 1.13 -9.75
N MET A 79 8.03 -0.09 -10.07
CA MET A 79 9.41 -0.54 -10.09
C MET A 79 9.85 -0.73 -11.55
N GLN A 80 11.07 -0.30 -11.88
CA GLN A 80 11.68 -0.53 -13.20
C GLN A 80 12.70 -1.68 -13.12
N ASN A 81 12.71 -2.54 -14.14
CA ASN A 81 13.55 -3.73 -14.21
C ASN A 81 13.56 -4.56 -12.91
N PRO A 82 12.38 -4.88 -12.32
CA PRO A 82 12.33 -5.75 -11.16
C PRO A 82 12.91 -7.13 -11.50
N VAL A 83 13.66 -7.67 -10.54
CA VAL A 83 14.20 -9.03 -10.62
C VAL A 83 13.73 -9.79 -9.39
N MET A 84 13.15 -10.96 -9.62
CA MET A 84 12.75 -11.93 -8.61
C MET A 84 13.58 -13.19 -8.79
N SER A 85 14.19 -13.64 -7.71
CA SER A 85 14.85 -14.95 -7.66
C SER A 85 14.15 -15.82 -6.63
N GLY A 86 14.12 -17.11 -6.90
CA GLY A 86 13.54 -18.08 -6.00
C GLY A 86 14.15 -19.45 -6.21
N GLN A 87 13.63 -20.42 -5.48
CA GLN A 87 13.95 -21.81 -5.68
C GLN A 87 12.67 -22.53 -6.02
N SER A 88 12.70 -23.33 -7.08
CA SER A 88 11.64 -24.29 -7.35
C SER A 88 11.58 -25.28 -6.19
N SER A 89 10.45 -25.96 -6.04
CA SER A 89 10.22 -26.92 -4.97
C SER A 89 11.18 -28.12 -4.99
N ASP A 90 11.98 -28.31 -6.04
CA ASP A 90 13.11 -29.25 -6.11
C ASP A 90 14.48 -28.60 -5.80
N ALA A 91 14.49 -27.44 -5.13
CA ALA A 91 15.67 -26.65 -4.76
C ALA A 91 16.50 -26.15 -5.97
N ARG A 92 15.91 -26.08 -7.16
CA ARG A 92 16.58 -25.50 -8.35
C ARG A 92 16.33 -24.00 -8.41
N PRO A 93 17.37 -23.15 -8.54
CA PRO A 93 17.18 -21.71 -8.60
C PRO A 93 16.48 -21.31 -9.90
N TYR A 94 15.49 -20.42 -9.80
CA TYR A 94 14.89 -19.76 -10.96
C TYR A 94 15.03 -18.25 -10.84
N SER A 95 14.98 -17.55 -11.97
CA SER A 95 14.95 -16.09 -11.99
C SER A 95 13.88 -15.58 -12.94
N MET A 96 13.16 -14.55 -12.51
CA MET A 96 12.13 -13.88 -13.28
C MET A 96 12.45 -12.39 -13.29
N ARG A 97 12.42 -11.78 -14.47
CA ARG A 97 12.64 -10.36 -14.68
C ARG A 97 11.43 -9.79 -15.40
N ALA A 98 11.13 -8.53 -15.16
CA ALA A 98 10.12 -7.81 -15.93
C ALA A 98 10.66 -6.43 -16.31
N LEU A 99 10.09 -5.78 -17.33
CA LEU A 99 10.42 -4.39 -17.63
C LEU A 99 9.88 -3.48 -16.51
N ARG A 100 8.66 -3.74 -16.04
CA ARG A 100 8.00 -2.98 -14.98
C ARG A 100 7.22 -3.89 -14.04
N ALA A 101 7.16 -3.49 -12.76
CA ALA A 101 6.21 -4.02 -11.79
C ALA A 101 5.40 -2.86 -11.19
N ILE A 102 4.10 -3.07 -11.03
CA ILE A 102 3.18 -2.12 -10.41
C ILE A 102 2.51 -2.81 -9.24
N GLN A 103 2.73 -2.27 -8.05
CA GLN A 103 2.13 -2.77 -6.81
C GLN A 103 1.22 -1.69 -6.25
N ASP A 104 -0.02 -2.04 -5.94
CA ASP A 104 -0.93 -1.13 -5.26
C ASP A 104 -0.66 -1.18 -3.74
N LEU A 105 -0.49 -0.02 -3.10
CA LEU A 105 -0.25 0.06 -1.66
C LEU A 105 -1.53 -0.23 -0.85
N SER A 106 -2.72 -0.16 -1.46
CA SER A 106 -3.96 -0.65 -0.85
C SER A 106 -4.09 -2.17 -0.92
N ALA A 107 -3.42 -2.82 -1.87
CA ALA A 107 -3.41 -4.27 -2.07
C ALA A 107 -1.97 -4.77 -2.26
N THR A 108 -1.18 -4.69 -1.18
CA THR A 108 0.28 -4.91 -1.21
C THR A 108 0.70 -6.31 -1.65
N ASP A 109 -0.21 -7.28 -1.67
CA ASP A 109 0.13 -8.66 -2.07
C ASP A 109 0.02 -8.90 -3.57
N VAL A 110 -0.62 -7.99 -4.32
CA VAL A 110 -0.80 -8.11 -5.77
C VAL A 110 0.19 -7.21 -6.50
N ILE A 111 0.95 -7.83 -7.41
CA ILE A 111 1.96 -7.16 -8.21
C ILE A 111 1.68 -7.47 -9.68
N VAL A 112 1.37 -6.44 -10.46
CA VAL A 112 1.20 -6.54 -11.91
C VAL A 112 2.57 -6.38 -12.56
N LEU A 113 2.93 -7.31 -13.41
CA LEU A 113 4.20 -7.38 -14.12
C LEU A 113 3.97 -7.11 -15.61
N GLU A 114 4.85 -6.34 -16.24
CA GLU A 114 4.84 -6.02 -17.68
C GLU A 114 6.16 -6.49 -18.32
N GLU A 115 6.06 -7.13 -19.49
CA GLU A 115 7.17 -7.71 -20.26
C GLU A 115 8.06 -8.63 -19.42
N ILE A 116 7.54 -9.82 -19.14
CA ILE A 116 8.16 -10.81 -18.26
C ILE A 116 9.07 -11.73 -19.06
N VAL A 117 10.27 -11.96 -18.54
CA VAL A 117 11.20 -13.00 -18.98
C VAL A 117 11.59 -13.84 -17.77
N ALA A 118 11.36 -15.15 -17.82
CA ALA A 118 11.75 -16.05 -16.74
C ALA A 118 12.64 -17.20 -17.23
N ASP A 119 13.72 -17.42 -16.49
CA ASP A 119 14.66 -18.54 -16.66
C ASP A 119 14.23 -19.66 -15.71
N LEU A 120 13.72 -20.74 -16.28
CA LEU A 120 13.13 -21.88 -15.58
C LEU A 120 14.02 -23.12 -15.74
N PRO A 121 14.56 -23.69 -14.64
CA PRO A 121 15.34 -24.91 -14.71
C PRO A 121 14.42 -26.12 -14.94
N ILE A 122 14.61 -26.82 -16.05
CA ILE A 122 13.88 -28.06 -16.34
C ILE A 122 14.75 -29.28 -15.99
N SER A 123 14.19 -30.47 -16.19
CA SER A 123 14.90 -31.72 -15.91
C SER A 123 16.10 -31.89 -16.85
N ASN A 124 17.13 -32.62 -16.40
CA ASN A 124 18.38 -32.90 -17.13
C ASN A 124 19.39 -31.74 -17.26
N GLY A 125 19.16 -30.61 -16.58
CA GLY A 125 20.10 -29.48 -16.55
C GLY A 125 19.91 -28.45 -17.65
N ASP A 126 18.92 -28.64 -18.52
CA ASP A 126 18.51 -27.65 -19.52
C ASP A 126 17.76 -26.48 -18.86
N THR A 127 17.80 -25.32 -19.51
CA THR A 127 16.99 -24.16 -19.13
C THR A 127 15.85 -23.94 -20.13
N ALA A 128 14.70 -23.49 -19.64
CA ALA A 128 13.61 -22.97 -20.45
C ALA A 128 13.42 -21.48 -20.19
N VAL A 129 13.19 -20.72 -21.25
CA VAL A 129 12.93 -19.28 -21.21
C VAL A 129 11.45 -19.06 -21.47
N LEU A 130 10.76 -18.49 -20.49
CA LEU A 130 9.39 -18.02 -20.61
C LEU A 130 9.37 -16.54 -20.99
N ASN A 131 8.56 -16.16 -21.98
CA ASN A 131 8.33 -14.78 -22.39
C ASN A 131 6.84 -14.48 -22.37
N ALA A 132 6.42 -13.49 -21.58
CA ALA A 132 5.03 -13.09 -21.46
C ALA A 132 4.88 -11.56 -21.49
N ALA A 133 3.78 -11.06 -22.04
CA ALA A 133 3.53 -9.62 -22.11
C ALA A 133 3.08 -9.03 -20.77
N SER A 134 2.26 -9.76 -20.01
CA SER A 134 1.82 -9.36 -18.68
C SER A 134 1.57 -10.58 -17.80
N GLY A 135 1.59 -10.37 -16.48
CA GLY A 135 1.26 -11.38 -15.49
C GLY A 135 0.97 -10.74 -14.13
N ILE A 136 0.12 -11.39 -13.35
CA ILE A 136 -0.30 -10.93 -12.03
C ILE A 136 0.26 -11.89 -11.00
N TYR A 137 1.21 -11.40 -10.20
CA TYR A 137 1.80 -12.16 -9.11
C TYR A 137 1.08 -11.83 -7.81
N ASN A 138 0.62 -12.86 -7.10
CA ASN A 138 0.12 -12.74 -5.74
C ASN A 138 1.13 -13.35 -4.76
N ARG A 139 1.76 -12.49 -3.95
CA ARG A 139 2.82 -12.90 -3.02
C ARG A 139 2.31 -13.78 -1.88
N THR A 140 1.09 -13.51 -1.37
CA THR A 140 0.54 -14.25 -0.21
C THR A 140 -0.04 -15.60 -0.64
N ALA A 141 -0.68 -15.65 -1.80
CA ALA A 141 -1.17 -16.90 -2.37
C ALA A 141 -0.07 -17.72 -3.07
N GLU A 142 1.10 -17.13 -3.30
CA GLU A 142 2.20 -17.69 -4.09
C GLU A 142 1.72 -18.17 -5.48
N THR A 143 0.87 -17.37 -6.13
CA THR A 143 0.32 -17.66 -7.45
C THR A 143 0.76 -16.63 -8.49
N LEU A 144 0.87 -17.08 -9.74
CA LEU A 144 1.16 -16.23 -10.88
C LEU A 144 0.14 -16.52 -11.99
N VAL A 145 -0.59 -15.49 -12.41
CA VAL A 145 -1.64 -15.60 -13.43
C VAL A 145 -1.19 -14.87 -14.68
N PHE A 146 -1.22 -15.56 -15.82
CA PHE A 146 -1.04 -14.99 -17.14
C PHE A 146 -2.39 -14.90 -17.84
N ASP A 147 -2.81 -13.67 -18.19
CA ASP A 147 -4.08 -13.37 -18.86
C ASP A 147 -3.93 -13.17 -20.38
N GLN A 148 -2.68 -13.16 -20.87
CA GLN A 148 -2.33 -12.97 -22.27
C GLN A 148 -1.45 -14.11 -22.77
N ALA A 149 -1.37 -14.24 -24.10
CA ALA A 149 -0.56 -15.25 -24.74
C ALA A 149 0.91 -15.10 -24.38
N PHE A 150 1.57 -16.23 -24.12
CA PHE A 150 2.96 -16.31 -23.76
C PHE A 150 3.61 -17.56 -24.34
N THR A 151 4.94 -17.55 -24.41
CA THR A 151 5.72 -18.65 -24.98
C THR A 151 6.75 -19.15 -23.98
N VAL A 152 7.04 -20.44 -24.06
CA VAL A 152 8.09 -21.10 -23.29
C VAL A 152 8.95 -21.89 -24.24
N THR A 153 10.23 -21.54 -24.33
CA THR A 153 11.18 -22.17 -25.24
C THR A 153 12.32 -22.78 -24.43
N SER A 154 12.61 -24.07 -24.66
CA SER A 154 13.73 -24.75 -24.05
C SER A 154 14.94 -24.80 -24.98
N GLU A 155 16.14 -24.84 -24.39
CA GLU A 155 17.41 -25.01 -25.09
C GLU A 155 17.47 -26.27 -25.96
N ASN A 156 16.71 -27.32 -25.60
CA ASN A 156 16.62 -28.56 -26.37
C ASN A 156 15.67 -28.48 -27.59
N GLY A 157 15.13 -27.29 -27.90
CA GLY A 157 14.32 -27.05 -29.10
C GLY A 157 12.83 -27.36 -28.93
N ILE A 158 12.35 -27.54 -27.70
CA ILE A 158 10.91 -27.59 -27.39
C ILE A 158 10.38 -26.16 -27.28
N SER A 159 9.22 -25.88 -27.88
CA SER A 159 8.48 -24.62 -27.76
C SER A 159 7.03 -24.89 -27.38
N ALA A 160 6.53 -24.18 -26.38
CA ALA A 160 5.14 -24.20 -25.96
C ALA A 160 4.52 -22.80 -26.08
N GLU A 161 3.31 -22.73 -26.62
CA GLU A 161 2.51 -21.53 -26.76
C GLU A 161 1.22 -21.71 -25.97
N LEU A 162 0.96 -20.80 -25.04
CA LEU A 162 -0.21 -20.79 -24.17
C LEU A 162 -0.92 -19.44 -24.30
N GLN A 163 -2.24 -19.43 -24.16
CA GLN A 163 -3.04 -18.19 -24.23
C GLN A 163 -3.28 -17.56 -22.86
N SER A 164 -3.34 -18.38 -21.82
CA SER A 164 -3.44 -17.98 -20.42
C SER A 164 -2.96 -19.15 -19.56
N ALA A 165 -2.59 -18.89 -18.31
CA ALA A 165 -2.27 -19.94 -17.35
C ALA A 165 -2.33 -19.42 -15.91
N ASP A 166 -2.77 -20.28 -15.01
CA ASP A 166 -2.70 -20.09 -13.57
C ASP A 166 -1.59 -20.99 -13.02
N ILE A 167 -0.57 -20.39 -12.42
CA ILE A 167 0.58 -21.08 -11.85
C ILE A 167 0.52 -21.00 -10.34
N ASP A 168 0.68 -22.16 -9.70
CA ASP A 168 0.87 -22.31 -8.28
C ASP A 168 2.37 -22.51 -8.01
N LEU A 169 3.03 -21.47 -7.49
CA LEU A 169 4.47 -21.49 -7.23
C LEU A 169 4.80 -22.30 -5.97
N ALA A 170 3.87 -22.39 -5.02
CA ALA A 170 4.04 -23.15 -3.78
C ALA A 170 4.11 -24.66 -4.07
N ASN A 171 3.15 -25.17 -4.85
CA ASN A 171 3.03 -26.58 -5.19
C ASN A 171 3.77 -26.94 -6.50
N GLY A 172 4.16 -25.95 -7.29
CA GLY A 172 4.78 -26.15 -8.60
C GLY A 172 3.80 -26.69 -9.64
N GLY A 173 2.54 -26.23 -9.58
CA GLY A 173 1.47 -26.62 -10.49
C GLY A 173 1.21 -25.56 -11.56
N LEU A 174 0.65 -25.97 -12.69
CA LEU A 174 0.15 -25.06 -13.72
C LEU A 174 -1.17 -25.60 -14.25
N THR A 175 -2.15 -24.73 -14.42
CA THR A 175 -3.42 -25.06 -15.07
C THR A 175 -3.74 -24.04 -16.14
N THR A 176 -4.33 -24.50 -17.24
CA THR A 176 -4.90 -23.62 -18.25
C THR A 176 -6.18 -24.23 -18.81
N SER A 177 -7.22 -23.41 -18.89
CA SER A 177 -8.49 -23.74 -19.54
C SER A 177 -8.53 -23.29 -21.01
N GLN A 178 -7.43 -22.75 -21.53
CA GLN A 178 -7.32 -22.24 -22.88
C GLN A 178 -6.46 -23.15 -23.76
N PRO A 179 -6.63 -23.07 -25.09
CA PRO A 179 -5.85 -23.88 -26.01
C PRO A 179 -4.35 -23.72 -25.84
N VAL A 180 -3.66 -24.85 -25.94
CA VAL A 180 -2.21 -24.96 -25.80
C VAL A 180 -1.63 -25.72 -26.97
N SER A 181 -0.49 -25.25 -27.45
CA SER A 181 0.28 -25.89 -28.52
C SER A 181 1.70 -26.12 -28.03
N ILE A 182 2.16 -27.36 -28.04
CA ILE A 182 3.55 -27.71 -27.80
C ILE A 182 4.12 -28.29 -29.09
N SER A 183 5.32 -27.87 -29.44
CA SER A 183 6.05 -28.41 -30.58
C SER A 183 7.49 -28.71 -30.19
N SER A 184 8.01 -29.77 -30.77
CA SER A 184 9.43 -30.08 -30.84
C SER A 184 9.80 -30.27 -32.31
N GLY A 185 11.09 -30.38 -32.61
CA GLY A 185 11.54 -30.68 -33.98
C GLY A 185 10.90 -31.94 -34.58
N GLU A 186 10.43 -32.86 -33.74
CA GLU A 186 9.98 -34.22 -34.09
C GLU A 186 8.48 -34.45 -33.90
N ALA A 187 7.83 -33.75 -32.96
CA ALA A 187 6.42 -33.96 -32.65
C ALA A 187 5.73 -32.64 -32.29
N SER A 188 4.40 -32.62 -32.37
CA SER A 188 3.58 -31.53 -31.84
C SER A 188 2.32 -32.07 -31.18
N VAL A 189 1.85 -31.35 -30.17
CA VAL A 189 0.65 -31.63 -29.40
C VAL A 189 -0.19 -30.35 -29.32
N VAL A 190 -1.47 -30.46 -29.65
CA VAL A 190 -2.45 -29.37 -29.48
C VAL A 190 -3.60 -29.89 -28.63
N ALA A 191 -3.99 -29.12 -27.62
CA ALA A 191 -5.10 -29.45 -26.72
C ALA A 191 -5.92 -28.20 -26.39
N GLN A 192 -7.11 -28.37 -25.82
CA GLN A 192 -7.95 -27.23 -25.40
C GLN A 192 -7.70 -26.79 -23.96
N SER A 193 -7.10 -27.66 -23.15
CA SER A 193 -6.67 -27.35 -21.79
C SER A 193 -5.51 -28.24 -21.39
N MET A 194 -4.76 -27.80 -20.39
CA MET A 194 -3.62 -28.51 -19.85
C MET A 194 -3.54 -28.32 -18.35
N GLU A 195 -3.10 -29.37 -17.68
CA GLU A 195 -2.72 -29.35 -16.28
C GLU A 195 -1.32 -29.93 -16.12
N MET A 196 -0.56 -29.33 -15.21
CA MET A 196 0.77 -29.76 -14.81
C MET A 196 0.76 -30.02 -13.32
N GLN A 197 1.12 -31.24 -12.94
CA GLN A 197 1.19 -31.72 -11.56
C GLN A 197 2.60 -32.18 -11.22
N ASP A 198 2.83 -32.46 -9.94
CA ASP A 198 4.08 -33.02 -9.44
C ASP A 198 5.32 -32.23 -9.88
N LYS A 199 5.23 -30.89 -9.79
CA LYS A 199 6.34 -29.97 -10.11
C LYS A 199 6.83 -30.07 -11.56
N GLY A 200 5.91 -30.34 -12.48
CA GLY A 200 6.22 -30.51 -13.90
C GLY A 200 6.57 -31.93 -14.33
N ARG A 201 6.48 -32.91 -13.43
CA ARG A 201 6.73 -34.32 -13.77
C ARG A 201 5.57 -34.93 -14.57
N VAL A 202 4.35 -34.51 -14.29
CA VAL A 202 3.15 -35.01 -14.96
C VAL A 202 2.49 -33.86 -15.68
N ILE A 203 2.31 -34.00 -17.00
CA ILE A 203 1.59 -33.04 -17.84
C ILE A 203 0.41 -33.79 -18.44
N ILE A 204 -0.79 -33.27 -18.21
CA ILE A 204 -2.05 -33.85 -18.64
C ILE A 204 -2.69 -32.87 -19.61
N PHE A 205 -3.05 -33.38 -20.78
CA PHE A 205 -3.79 -32.62 -21.79
C PHE A 205 -5.23 -33.09 -21.81
N HIS A 206 -6.16 -32.15 -21.82
CA HIS A 206 -7.58 -32.46 -21.86
C HIS A 206 -8.21 -31.87 -23.13
N ASP A 207 -9.31 -32.50 -23.54
CA ASP A 207 -10.22 -32.07 -24.61
C ASP A 207 -9.59 -31.85 -26.00
N LYS A 208 -10.06 -32.64 -26.97
CA LYS A 208 -9.65 -32.56 -28.39
C LYS A 208 -8.12 -32.59 -28.59
N VAL A 209 -7.44 -33.41 -27.78
CA VAL A 209 -5.99 -33.59 -27.87
C VAL A 209 -5.62 -34.19 -29.22
N ARG A 210 -4.74 -33.51 -29.96
CA ARG A 210 -4.18 -33.97 -31.23
C ARG A 210 -2.67 -33.99 -31.14
N MET A 211 -2.09 -35.16 -31.36
CA MET A 211 -0.64 -35.35 -31.47
C MET A 211 -0.26 -35.64 -32.92
N THR A 212 0.80 -34.99 -33.39
CA THR A 212 1.42 -35.26 -34.70
C THR A 212 2.87 -35.64 -34.46
N ILE A 213 3.32 -36.77 -35.01
CA ILE A 213 4.70 -37.24 -34.88
C ILE A 213 5.30 -37.35 -36.28
N LYS A 214 6.47 -36.77 -36.49
CA LYS A 214 7.20 -36.92 -37.74
C LYS A 214 7.77 -38.34 -37.84
N PRO A 215 7.66 -39.02 -38.99
CA PRO A 215 8.18 -40.38 -39.16
C PRO A 215 9.68 -40.54 -38.87
N SER A 216 10.48 -39.47 -38.99
CA SER A 216 11.90 -39.46 -38.65
C SER A 216 12.17 -39.75 -37.17
N ALA A 217 11.26 -39.36 -36.29
CA ALA A 217 11.35 -39.58 -34.85
C ALA A 217 11.09 -41.05 -34.46
N LEU A 218 10.40 -41.80 -35.33
CA LEU A 218 10.02 -43.20 -35.08
C LEU A 218 11.08 -44.19 -35.56
N LYS A 219 12.13 -43.74 -36.27
CA LYS A 219 13.23 -44.61 -36.68
C LYS A 219 14.14 -44.86 -35.48
N SER A 220 13.87 -45.96 -34.77
CA SER A 220 14.78 -46.49 -33.75
C SER A 220 16.18 -46.67 -34.33
N LYS A 221 17.20 -46.33 -33.54
CA LYS A 221 18.62 -46.52 -33.83
C LYS A 221 19.01 -48.00 -33.68
N ASP A 222 18.15 -48.92 -34.15
CA ASP A 222 18.35 -50.38 -34.15
C ASP A 222 18.98 -50.90 -35.45
N GLY A 223 19.45 -50.00 -36.31
CA GLY A 223 20.27 -50.33 -37.47
C GLY A 223 21.77 -50.44 -37.17
N ALA A 224 22.17 -50.76 -35.93
CA ALA A 224 23.55 -51.12 -35.63
C ALA A 224 23.80 -52.53 -36.20
N THR A 225 24.37 -52.54 -37.40
CA THR A 225 24.87 -53.71 -38.11
C THR A 225 25.81 -54.53 -37.21
N ASN A 226 25.48 -55.81 -37.02
CA ASN A 226 26.48 -56.84 -36.67
C ASN A 226 27.51 -56.98 -37.78
#